data_AF-S8G167-F1
#
_entry.id   AF-S8G167-F1
#
_cell.length_a   1.000
_cell.length_b   1.000
_cell.length_c   1.000
_cell.angle_alpha   90.00
_cell.angle_beta   90.00
_cell.angle_gamma   90.00
#
_symmetry.space_group_name_H-M   'P 1'
#
loop_
_entity.id
_entity.type
_entity.pdbx_description
1 polymer ?
#
loop_
_entity_poly.entity_id
_entity_poly.type
_entity_poly.pdbx_seq_one_letter_code
_entity_poly.pdbx_strand_id
1 'polypeptide(L)'
;NGQGAFEALHFSWYNRHCTTGHAAPNDVQPNLLKRSGRSRTNYNQFLPYMSKDVTEHAPVYQLVKKILRDVFDWLGEKLQGVLPREYSRLQATASLLPDYSASAVQPFVGLVLNFNVASQAHRDVKDDGICLVIPVGDFVEGALCLVEPGIVLPLRHGDFTVFPSCEITHFNLHY
;
A
#
# COMPACT_ATOMS: atom_id res chain seq x y z
N ASN A 1 -11.85 0.70 26.84
CA ASN A 1 -13.10 0.90 26.08
C ASN A 1 -12.76 0.79 24.60
N GLY A 2 -13.10 -0.34 23.98
CA GLY A 2 -12.74 -0.64 22.59
C GLY A 2 -13.66 0.09 21.61
N GLN A 3 -13.07 0.95 20.78
CA GLN A 3 -13.68 1.67 19.66
C GLN A 3 -12.56 1.94 18.65
N GLY A 4 -12.63 1.59 17.37
CA GLY A 4 -13.50 0.71 16.61
C GLY A 4 -12.72 0.37 15.33
N ALA A 5 -12.68 -0.90 14.93
CA ALA A 5 -12.01 -1.26 13.67
C ALA A 5 -12.80 -0.62 12.52
N PHE A 6 -12.16 0.26 11.74
CA PHE A 6 -12.73 0.74 10.49
C PHE A 6 -12.52 -0.30 9.40
N GLU A 7 -13.39 -0.29 8.39
CA GLU A 7 -13.26 -1.22 7.25
C GLU A 7 -12.16 -0.74 6.31
N ALA A 8 -11.26 -1.65 5.94
CA ALA A 8 -10.19 -1.37 5.01
C ALA A 8 -10.11 -2.46 3.94
N LEU A 9 -9.99 -2.06 2.68
CA LEU A 9 -9.68 -2.96 1.57
C LEU A 9 -8.26 -2.68 1.09
N HIS A 10 -7.39 -3.67 1.20
CA HIS A 10 -5.99 -3.56 0.82
C HIS A 10 -5.78 -4.13 -0.58
N PHE A 11 -5.69 -3.30 -1.60
CA PHE A 11 -5.33 -3.66 -2.96
C PHE A 11 -3.84 -3.47 -3.23
N SER A 12 -3.02 -4.34 -2.60
CA SER A 12 -1.57 -4.20 -2.60
C SER A 12 -0.84 -5.42 -3.15
N TRP A 13 0.29 -5.15 -3.80
CA TRP A 13 1.32 -6.16 -4.03
C TRP A 13 2.17 -6.31 -2.77
N TYR A 14 2.24 -7.54 -2.27
CA TYR A 14 3.09 -7.90 -1.16
C TYR A 14 4.34 -8.60 -1.66
N ASN A 15 5.50 -8.11 -1.22
CA ASN A 15 6.75 -8.84 -1.29
C ASN A 15 7.11 -9.43 0.10
N ARG A 16 6.17 -10.18 0.68
CA ARG A 16 6.30 -10.73 2.04
C ARG A 16 6.48 -12.24 1.96
N HIS A 17 7.73 -12.69 1.92
CA HIS A 17 8.04 -14.10 1.88
C HIS A 17 7.97 -14.70 3.30
N CYS A 18 7.01 -15.59 3.54
CA CYS A 18 7.00 -16.44 4.74
C CYS A 18 8.08 -17.55 4.70
N THR A 19 8.72 -17.72 3.53
CA THR A 19 9.78 -18.70 3.28
C THR A 19 10.99 -17.94 2.75
N THR A 20 12.10 -17.96 3.47
CA THR A 20 13.33 -17.31 3.02
C THR A 20 14.08 -18.21 2.05
N GLY A 21 14.69 -17.63 1.00
CA GLY A 21 15.58 -18.36 0.10
C GLY A 21 16.98 -18.61 0.68
N HIS A 22 17.21 -18.26 1.95
CA HIS A 22 18.52 -18.42 2.58
C HIS A 22 18.87 -19.91 2.65
N ALA A 23 20.03 -20.28 2.10
CA ALA A 23 20.48 -21.67 1.97
C ALA A 23 19.55 -22.56 1.11
N ALA A 24 18.72 -21.98 0.24
CA ALA A 24 18.06 -22.74 -0.80
C ALA A 24 19.13 -23.33 -1.75
N PRO A 25 18.98 -24.58 -2.22
CA PRO A 25 19.85 -25.16 -3.23
C PRO A 25 19.85 -24.32 -4.50
N ASN A 26 21.03 -24.08 -5.08
CA ASN A 26 21.18 -23.28 -6.30
C ASN A 26 20.97 -24.11 -7.58
N ASP A 27 20.86 -25.43 -7.45
CA ASP A 27 20.71 -26.42 -8.52
C ASP A 27 19.29 -26.99 -8.62
N VAL A 28 18.36 -26.50 -7.79
CA VAL A 28 16.97 -26.96 -7.76
C VAL A 28 16.04 -25.81 -8.13
N GLN A 29 15.16 -26.03 -9.10
CA GLN A 29 14.13 -25.08 -9.49
C GLN A 29 13.25 -24.70 -8.28
N PRO A 30 12.97 -23.41 -8.01
CA PRO A 30 12.21 -22.99 -6.83
C PRO A 30 10.86 -23.69 -6.64
N ASN A 31 10.15 -23.98 -7.74
CA ASN A 31 8.86 -24.68 -7.71
C ASN A 31 8.96 -26.17 -7.32
N LEU A 32 10.17 -26.73 -7.25
CA LEU A 32 10.42 -28.09 -6.77
C LEU A 32 10.85 -28.10 -5.28
N LEU A 33 11.14 -26.93 -4.70
CA LEU A 33 11.55 -26.82 -3.31
C LEU A 33 10.36 -27.10 -2.37
N LYS A 34 10.55 -28.06 -1.46
CA LYS A 34 9.59 -28.37 -0.41
C LYS A 34 10.18 -28.05 0.95
N ARG A 35 9.42 -27.35 1.79
CA ARG A 35 9.83 -27.07 3.16
C ARG A 35 9.82 -28.36 3.98
N SER A 36 10.99 -28.77 4.48
CA SER A 36 11.11 -29.95 5.35
C SER A 36 10.26 -29.82 6.61
N GLY A 37 9.60 -30.90 7.03
CA GLY A 37 8.73 -30.92 8.21
C GLY A 37 7.39 -30.17 8.06
N ARG A 38 7.03 -29.73 6.85
CA ARG A 38 5.71 -29.13 6.57
C ARG A 38 4.99 -29.93 5.50
N SER A 39 3.67 -30.06 5.64
CA SER A 39 2.83 -30.78 4.68
C SER A 39 2.66 -30.05 3.35
N ARG A 40 2.83 -28.72 3.33
CA ARG A 40 2.61 -27.86 2.16
C ARG A 40 3.63 -26.73 2.09
N THR A 41 4.01 -26.35 0.88
CA THR A 41 4.81 -25.17 0.56
C THR A 41 3.94 -24.18 -0.22
N ASN A 42 3.93 -22.91 0.19
CA ASN A 42 3.13 -21.88 -0.48
C ASN A 42 3.97 -21.19 -1.57
N TYR A 43 4.01 -21.81 -2.74
CA TYR A 43 4.78 -21.32 -3.90
C TYR A 43 4.32 -19.94 -4.37
N ASN A 44 3.04 -19.60 -4.17
CA ASN A 44 2.48 -18.29 -4.55
C ASN A 44 3.08 -17.11 -3.77
N GLN A 45 3.81 -17.38 -2.68
CA GLN A 45 4.50 -16.35 -1.89
C GLN A 45 6.01 -16.36 -2.12
N PHE A 46 6.51 -17.03 -3.17
CA PHE A 46 7.93 -16.98 -3.55
C PHE A 46 8.26 -15.78 -4.44
N LEU A 47 7.24 -15.20 -5.08
CA LEU A 47 7.32 -13.97 -5.85
C LEU A 47 6.41 -12.92 -5.19
N PRO A 48 6.56 -11.62 -5.54
CA PRO A 48 5.56 -10.63 -5.17
C PRO A 48 4.16 -11.10 -5.59
N TYR A 49 3.18 -10.92 -4.71
CA TYR A 49 1.82 -11.43 -4.94
C TYR A 49 0.79 -10.41 -4.53
N MET A 50 -0.37 -10.41 -5.19
CA MET A 50 -1.46 -9.52 -4.83
C MET A 50 -2.13 -9.98 -3.53
N SER A 51 -2.63 -9.02 -2.77
CA SER A 51 -3.46 -9.26 -1.60
C SER A 51 -4.68 -10.12 -1.91
N LYS A 52 -5.21 -10.77 -0.87
CA LYS A 52 -6.43 -11.57 -0.98
C LYS A 52 -7.63 -10.70 -1.37
N ASP A 53 -7.70 -9.46 -0.88
CA ASP A 53 -8.79 -8.52 -1.16
C ASP A 53 -8.93 -8.21 -2.65
N VAL A 54 -7.83 -8.24 -3.42
CA VAL A 54 -7.89 -8.09 -4.88
C VAL A 54 -8.71 -9.20 -5.51
N THR A 55 -8.55 -10.44 -5.05
CA THR A 55 -9.31 -11.58 -5.55
C THR A 55 -10.74 -11.60 -4.99
N GLU A 56 -10.94 -11.28 -3.71
CA GLU A 56 -12.25 -11.32 -3.05
C GLU A 56 -13.16 -10.16 -3.48
N HIS A 57 -12.56 -9.00 -3.81
CA HIS A 57 -13.26 -7.79 -4.24
C HIS A 57 -12.86 -7.36 -5.65
N ALA A 58 -12.58 -8.32 -6.54
CA ALA A 58 -12.12 -8.05 -7.90
C ALA A 58 -12.99 -7.03 -8.66
N PRO A 59 -14.35 -7.09 -8.62
CA PRO A 59 -15.18 -6.08 -9.28
C PRO A 59 -14.96 -4.66 -8.73
N VAL A 60 -14.81 -4.52 -7.40
CA VAL A 60 -14.55 -3.23 -6.74
C VAL A 60 -13.18 -2.71 -7.14
N TYR A 61 -12.16 -3.57 -7.10
CA TYR A 61 -10.81 -3.19 -7.51
C TYR A 61 -10.76 -2.68 -8.96
N GLN A 62 -11.38 -3.40 -9.90
CA GLN A 62 -11.43 -2.94 -11.30
C GLN A 62 -12.20 -1.63 -11.47
N LEU A 63 -13.29 -1.44 -10.72
CA LEU A 63 -14.07 -0.22 -10.77
C LEU A 63 -13.28 0.98 -10.25
N VAL A 64 -12.62 0.84 -9.11
CA VAL A 64 -11.79 1.89 -8.49
C VAL A 64 -10.65 2.28 -9.42
N LYS A 65 -9.94 1.29 -9.97
CA LYS A 65 -8.89 1.51 -11.00
C LYS A 65 -9.41 2.31 -12.18
N LYS A 66 -10.62 1.99 -12.66
CA LYS A 66 -11.20 2.64 -13.83
C LYS A 66 -11.65 4.07 -13.54
N ILE A 67 -12.34 4.29 -12.42
CA ILE A 67 -12.92 5.59 -12.06
C ILE A 67 -11.82 6.59 -11.69
N LEU A 68 -10.81 6.15 -10.93
CA LEU A 68 -9.76 7.03 -10.41
C LEU A 68 -8.48 7.04 -11.26
N ARG A 69 -8.47 6.39 -12.44
CA ARG A 69 -7.29 6.30 -13.30
C ARG A 69 -6.65 7.65 -13.54
N ASP A 70 -7.43 8.61 -14.01
CA ASP A 70 -6.91 9.91 -14.41
C ASP A 70 -6.39 10.70 -13.19
N VAL A 71 -6.94 10.45 -11.99
CA VAL A 71 -6.43 10.99 -10.72
C VAL A 71 -5.10 10.34 -10.35
N PHE A 72 -4.98 9.01 -10.46
CA PHE A 72 -3.74 8.30 -10.18
C PHE A 72 -2.61 8.69 -11.13
N ASP A 73 -2.90 8.81 -12.43
CA ASP A 73 -1.92 9.25 -13.42
C ASP A 73 -1.42 10.67 -13.10
N TRP A 74 -2.35 11.60 -12.81
CA TRP A 74 -2.00 12.97 -12.42
C TRP A 74 -1.16 13.02 -11.14
N LEU A 75 -1.51 12.25 -10.10
CA LEU A 75 -0.73 12.20 -8.87
C LEU A 75 0.66 11.61 -9.09
N GLY A 76 0.78 10.59 -9.95
CA GLY A 76 2.06 10.01 -10.35
C GLY A 76 2.96 11.08 -11.00
N GLU A 77 2.43 11.86 -11.94
CA GLU A 77 3.16 12.96 -12.58
C GLU A 77 3.57 14.05 -11.58
N LYS A 78 2.67 14.45 -10.67
CA LYS A 78 3.00 15.44 -9.62
C LYS A 78 4.06 14.93 -8.67
N LEU A 79 3.95 13.68 -8.25
CA LEU A 79 4.93 13.07 -7.34
C LEU A 79 6.30 12.98 -8.02
N GLN A 80 6.36 12.61 -9.30
CA GLN A 80 7.61 12.58 -10.06
C GLN A 80 8.27 13.96 -10.13
N GLY A 81 7.48 15.02 -10.30
CA GLY A 81 7.99 16.39 -10.36
C GLY A 81 8.47 16.95 -9.01
N VAL A 82 7.77 16.62 -7.92
CA VAL A 82 8.04 17.21 -6.59
C VAL A 82 9.01 16.35 -5.75
N LEU A 83 8.91 15.03 -5.85
CA LEU A 83 9.71 14.05 -5.10
C LEU A 83 10.35 13.02 -6.06
N PRO A 84 11.21 13.46 -7.00
CA PRO A 84 11.75 12.60 -8.06
C PRO A 84 12.57 11.43 -7.52
N ARG A 85 13.23 11.60 -6.36
CA ARG A 85 14.08 10.56 -5.76
C ARG A 85 13.23 9.45 -5.15
N GLU A 86 12.24 9.81 -4.36
CA GLU A 86 11.28 8.89 -3.74
C GLU A 86 10.48 8.17 -4.82
N TYR A 87 10.02 8.92 -5.84
CA TYR A 87 9.35 8.35 -7.00
C TYR A 87 10.22 7.29 -7.68
N SER A 88 11.47 7.61 -8.03
CA SER A 88 12.37 6.69 -8.72
C SER A 88 12.65 5.43 -7.90
N ARG A 89 12.78 5.57 -6.58
CA ARG A 89 12.95 4.43 -5.66
C ARG A 89 11.74 3.50 -5.68
N LEU A 90 10.54 4.06 -5.53
CA LEU A 90 9.29 3.27 -5.57
C LEU A 90 9.08 2.63 -6.95
N GLN A 91 9.35 3.37 -8.02
CA GLN A 91 9.23 2.91 -9.40
C GLN A 91 10.16 1.73 -9.70
N ALA A 92 11.36 1.70 -9.12
CA ALA A 92 12.28 0.57 -9.27
C ALA A 92 11.64 -0.74 -8.78
N THR A 93 10.91 -0.70 -7.67
CA THR A 93 10.14 -1.85 -7.16
C THR A 93 8.93 -2.15 -8.05
N ALA A 94 8.15 -1.13 -8.42
CA ALA A 94 6.96 -1.31 -9.27
C ALA A 94 7.28 -1.89 -10.66
N SER A 95 8.47 -1.61 -11.19
CA SER A 95 8.94 -2.12 -12.49
C SER A 95 9.38 -3.59 -12.46
N LEU A 96 9.52 -4.18 -11.26
CA LEU A 96 9.92 -5.57 -11.05
C LEU A 96 8.74 -6.48 -10.66
N LEU A 97 7.50 -5.99 -10.77
CA LEU A 97 6.33 -6.81 -10.51
C LEU A 97 6.24 -7.97 -11.51
N PRO A 98 5.80 -9.16 -11.09
CA PRO A 98 5.78 -10.35 -11.93
C PRO A 98 4.75 -10.24 -13.07
N ASP A 99 4.87 -11.15 -14.03
CA ASP A 99 3.94 -11.34 -15.15
C ASP A 99 3.66 -10.08 -15.98
N TYR A 100 4.67 -9.21 -16.14
CA TYR A 100 4.55 -7.92 -16.82
C TYR A 100 3.41 -7.04 -16.28
N SER A 101 3.06 -7.22 -15.00
CA SER A 101 1.99 -6.46 -14.38
C SER A 101 2.43 -5.02 -14.11
N ALA A 102 1.48 -4.10 -14.21
CA ALA A 102 1.66 -2.71 -13.84
C ALA A 102 0.77 -2.38 -12.64
N SER A 103 1.33 -1.68 -11.66
CA SER A 103 0.53 -1.12 -10.57
C SER A 103 -0.45 -0.09 -11.14
N ALA A 104 -1.65 -0.04 -10.56
CA ALA A 104 -2.66 0.95 -10.93
C ALA A 104 -2.41 2.35 -10.33
N VAL A 105 -1.49 2.44 -9.37
CA VAL A 105 -1.23 3.64 -8.56
C VAL A 105 0.26 3.99 -8.59
N GLN A 106 0.87 3.95 -9.78
CA GLN A 106 2.32 4.20 -9.91
C GLN A 106 2.72 5.56 -9.28
N PRO A 107 3.86 5.63 -8.59
CA PRO A 107 4.89 4.61 -8.45
C PRO A 107 4.63 3.62 -7.29
N PHE A 108 3.52 3.78 -6.56
CA PHE A 108 3.16 2.89 -5.47
C PHE A 108 2.73 1.53 -5.98
N VAL A 109 2.84 0.51 -5.14
CA VAL A 109 2.37 -0.86 -5.41
C VAL A 109 1.22 -1.29 -4.50
N GLY A 110 0.75 -0.38 -3.64
CA GLY A 110 -0.35 -0.58 -2.71
C GLY A 110 -1.38 0.52 -2.83
N LEU A 111 -2.64 0.13 -2.93
CA LEU A 111 -3.81 1.01 -2.82
C LEU A 111 -4.66 0.50 -1.66
N VAL A 112 -4.96 1.35 -0.68
CA VAL A 112 -5.84 0.99 0.43
C VAL A 112 -7.05 1.90 0.44
N LEU A 113 -8.25 1.32 0.50
CA LEU A 113 -9.49 2.05 0.71
C LEU A 113 -9.86 1.93 2.18
N ASN A 114 -9.73 3.03 2.92
CA ASN A 114 -10.15 3.11 4.31
C ASN A 114 -11.53 3.77 4.38
N PHE A 115 -12.55 3.01 4.75
CA PHE A 115 -13.91 3.54 4.88
C PHE A 115 -14.07 4.12 6.27
N ASN A 116 -14.59 5.35 6.35
CA ASN A 116 -15.01 5.91 7.64
C ASN A 116 -13.86 5.94 8.66
N VAL A 117 -12.65 6.28 8.19
CA VAL A 117 -11.40 6.09 8.93
C VAL A 117 -11.27 7.02 10.14
N ALA A 118 -11.08 6.41 11.31
CA ALA A 118 -10.58 7.05 12.53
C ALA A 118 -9.54 6.10 13.13
N SER A 119 -8.28 6.30 12.77
CA SER A 119 -7.19 5.40 13.14
C SER A 119 -6.56 5.79 14.47
N GLN A 120 -5.97 4.82 15.16
CA GLN A 120 -5.06 5.11 16.27
C GLN A 120 -3.68 5.57 15.73
N ALA A 121 -2.87 6.16 16.61
CA ALA A 121 -1.48 6.52 16.29
C ALA A 121 -0.68 5.29 15.88
N HIS A 122 -0.15 5.30 14.66
CA HIS A 122 0.67 4.21 14.12
C HIS A 122 1.69 4.73 13.11
N ARG A 123 2.58 3.82 12.70
CA ARG A 123 3.48 3.98 11.56
C ARG A 123 3.28 2.82 10.62
N ASP A 124 3.35 3.08 9.32
CA ASP A 124 3.32 2.03 8.31
C ASP A 124 4.73 1.47 8.14
N VAL A 125 5.19 0.74 9.16
CA VAL A 125 6.55 0.19 9.25
C VAL A 125 6.93 -0.79 8.12
N LYS A 126 5.97 -1.11 7.24
CA LYS A 126 6.13 -2.01 6.11
C LYS A 126 6.17 -1.29 4.77
N ASP A 127 6.02 0.03 4.77
CA ASP A 127 6.16 0.86 3.57
C ASP A 127 7.63 1.15 3.28
N ASP A 128 7.94 1.37 1.99
CA ASP A 128 9.27 1.79 1.55
C ASP A 128 9.33 3.31 1.36
N GLY A 129 9.39 4.03 2.48
CA GLY A 129 9.61 5.49 2.50
C GLY A 129 8.32 6.27 2.68
N ILE A 130 7.60 6.56 1.59
CA ILE A 130 6.46 7.49 1.59
C ILE A 130 5.11 6.80 1.35
N CYS A 131 4.04 7.39 1.88
CA CYS A 131 2.67 7.11 1.46
C CYS A 131 1.99 8.39 0.98
N LEU A 132 0.90 8.23 0.22
CA LEU A 132 0.05 9.32 -0.25
C LEU A 132 -1.38 9.06 0.22
N VAL A 133 -1.99 10.07 0.84
CA VAL A 133 -3.37 10.00 1.35
C VAL A 133 -4.25 11.00 0.60
N ILE A 134 -5.42 10.54 0.16
CA ILE A 134 -6.48 11.35 -0.45
C ILE A 134 -7.80 11.04 0.28
N PRO A 135 -8.38 11.97 1.04
CA PRO A 135 -9.74 11.79 1.53
C PRO A 135 -10.76 12.04 0.41
N VAL A 136 -11.76 11.17 0.35
CA VAL A 136 -12.87 11.23 -0.60
C VAL A 136 -14.17 11.07 0.16
N GLY A 137 -14.99 12.11 0.15
CA GLY A 137 -16.32 12.10 0.75
C GLY A 137 -16.78 13.50 1.12
N ASP A 138 -17.95 13.59 1.75
CA ASP A 138 -18.41 14.79 2.44
C ASP A 138 -18.37 14.49 3.94
N PHE A 139 -17.54 15.21 4.68
CA PHE A 139 -17.31 15.00 6.10
C PHE A 139 -16.84 16.30 6.76
N VAL A 140 -17.01 16.37 8.07
CA VAL A 140 -16.56 17.50 8.91
C VAL A 140 -15.57 16.94 9.91
N GLU A 141 -14.49 17.66 10.20
CA GLU A 141 -13.38 17.16 11.03
C GLU A 141 -12.58 16.01 10.38
N GLY A 142 -12.11 15.01 11.13
CA GLY A 142 -11.34 13.89 10.56
C GLY A 142 -9.88 14.18 10.21
N ALA A 143 -9.32 15.29 10.70
CA ALA A 143 -7.98 15.76 10.34
C ALA A 143 -6.90 14.68 10.53
N LEU A 144 -5.93 14.65 9.62
CA LEU A 144 -4.75 13.80 9.71
C LEU A 144 -3.69 14.48 10.57
N CYS A 145 -3.28 13.83 11.64
CA CYS A 145 -2.23 14.31 12.55
C CYS A 145 -0.90 13.64 12.21
N LEU A 146 0.16 14.43 12.08
CA LEU A 146 1.55 13.98 11.94
C LEU A 146 2.30 14.38 13.22
N VAL A 147 2.66 13.39 14.04
CA VAL A 147 3.11 13.62 15.43
C VAL A 147 4.49 14.26 15.49
N GLU A 148 5.49 13.67 14.83
CA GLU A 148 6.88 14.14 14.91
C GLU A 148 7.05 15.55 14.32
N PRO A 149 6.37 15.93 13.22
CA PRO A 149 6.35 17.32 12.75
C PRO A 149 5.47 18.26 13.60
N GLY A 150 4.58 17.73 14.44
CA GLY A 150 3.60 18.52 15.18
C GLY A 150 2.55 19.20 14.30
N ILE A 151 2.19 18.58 13.16
CA ILE A 151 1.29 19.17 12.15
C ILE A 151 -0.07 18.48 12.19
N VAL A 152 -1.14 19.28 12.09
CA VAL A 152 -2.52 18.81 11.89
C VAL A 152 -2.98 19.26 10.51
N LEU A 153 -3.34 18.30 9.65
CA LEU A 153 -3.78 18.52 8.28
C LEU A 153 -5.31 18.33 8.19
N PRO A 154 -6.09 19.42 8.12
CA PRO A 154 -7.55 19.36 7.96
C PRO A 154 -7.91 19.11 6.50
N LEU A 155 -7.49 17.96 5.97
CA LEU A 155 -7.70 17.59 4.56
C LEU A 155 -9.19 17.50 4.26
N ARG A 156 -9.61 18.13 3.15
CA ARG A 156 -10.97 18.09 2.62
C ARG A 156 -11.04 17.17 1.42
N HIS A 157 -12.26 16.88 0.96
CA HIS A 157 -12.51 16.15 -0.28
C HIS A 157 -11.56 16.56 -1.41
N GLY A 158 -10.77 15.61 -1.92
CA GLY A 158 -9.89 15.82 -3.07
C GLY A 158 -8.55 16.50 -2.75
N ASP A 159 -8.33 16.96 -1.51
CA ASP A 159 -6.98 17.28 -1.06
C ASP A 159 -6.12 16.01 -1.06
N PHE A 160 -4.79 16.18 -1.06
CA PHE A 160 -3.89 15.06 -0.83
C PHE A 160 -2.65 15.50 -0.07
N THR A 161 -2.01 14.53 0.58
CA THR A 161 -0.73 14.76 1.26
C THR A 161 0.19 13.56 1.07
N VAL A 162 1.49 13.83 1.11
CA VAL A 162 2.55 12.82 1.01
C VAL A 162 3.48 12.99 2.19
N PHE A 163 3.80 11.90 2.87
CA PHE A 163 4.69 11.93 4.03
C PHE A 163 5.39 10.59 4.22
N PRO A 164 6.54 10.54 4.91
CA PRO A 164 7.27 9.30 5.18
C PRO A 164 6.55 8.45 6.25
N SER A 165 5.63 7.59 5.81
CA SER A 165 4.70 6.84 6.67
C SER A 165 5.36 5.85 7.63
N CYS A 166 6.56 5.37 7.29
CA CYS A 166 7.34 4.47 8.14
C CYS A 166 8.12 5.20 9.25
N GLU A 167 8.36 6.51 9.08
CA GLU A 167 9.13 7.35 10.02
C GLU A 167 8.23 8.23 10.89
N ILE A 168 7.07 8.65 10.36
CA ILE A 168 6.13 9.55 11.02
C ILE A 168 4.94 8.79 11.59
N THR A 169 4.77 8.91 12.90
CA THR A 169 3.56 8.48 13.61
C THR A 169 2.40 9.36 13.19
N HIS A 170 1.33 8.74 12.74
CA HIS A 170 0.17 9.45 12.21
C HIS A 170 -1.15 8.78 12.63
N PHE A 171 -2.21 9.58 12.64
CA PHE A 171 -3.57 9.15 12.96
C PHE A 171 -4.63 10.14 12.46
N ASN A 172 -5.87 9.67 12.37
CA ASN A 172 -7.02 10.54 12.09
C ASN A 172 -7.77 10.91 13.37
N LEU A 173 -8.23 12.15 13.45
CA LEU A 173 -9.25 12.56 14.42
C LEU A 173 -10.61 11.96 14.04
N HIS A 174 -11.57 12.04 14.96
CA HIS A 174 -12.96 11.68 14.68
C HIS A 174 -13.62 12.71 13.74
N TYR A 175 -14.70 12.30 13.06
CA TYR A 175 -15.51 13.07 12.11
C TYR A 175 -17.00 12.81 12.33
#